data_AF-A0A6B0VMH1-F1
#
_entry.id   AF-A0A6B0VMH1-F1
#
_cell.length_a   1.000
_cell.length_b   1.000
_cell.length_c   1.000
_cell.angle_alpha   90.00
_cell.angle_beta   90.00
_cell.angle_gamma   90.00
#
_symmetry.space_group_name_H-M   'P 1'
#
loop_
_entity.id
_entity.type
_entity.pdbx_description
1 polymer ?
#
loop_
_entity_poly.entity_id
_entity_poly.type
_entity_poly.pdbx_seq_one_letter_code
_entity_poly.pdbx_strand_id
1 'polypeptide(L)'
;MSLDHPPIPREALPPKWGPVACCDGKFAYRHSQPPIELIADRSADRSHPGLGLSHCWELRYRYSLGDRAIVESIGRVSTRRAAVDGLLECMHRIHESVDQPADPIEMEATLDRIRFSDAVPDDEPAP
;
A
#
# COMPACT_ATOMS: atom_id res chain seq x y z
N MET A 1 -22.24 -9.72 -5.19
CA MET A 1 -21.30 -10.84 -5.04
C MET A 1 -19.97 -10.23 -4.71
N SER A 2 -19.62 -10.17 -3.43
CA SER A 2 -18.34 -9.60 -3.02
C SER A 2 -17.28 -10.64 -3.35
N LEU A 3 -16.34 -10.28 -4.23
CA LEU A 3 -15.16 -11.12 -4.43
C LEU A 3 -14.29 -10.93 -3.19
N ASP A 4 -14.45 -11.78 -2.18
CA ASP A 4 -13.53 -11.94 -1.02
C ASP A 4 -12.11 -12.38 -1.44
N HIS A 5 -11.80 -12.28 -2.74
CA HIS A 5 -10.53 -12.67 -3.30
C HIS A 5 -9.59 -11.46 -3.28
N PRO A 6 -8.38 -11.61 -2.72
CA PRO A 6 -7.38 -10.55 -2.75
C PRO A 6 -7.11 -10.14 -4.20
N PRO A 7 -6.99 -8.83 -4.49
CA PRO A 7 -6.79 -8.37 -5.85
C PRO A 7 -5.43 -8.78 -6.44
N ILE A 8 -4.45 -9.12 -5.59
CA ILE A 8 -3.18 -9.70 -5.99
C ILE A 8 -3.22 -11.18 -5.62
N PRO A 9 -3.14 -12.09 -6.61
CA PRO A 9 -3.07 -13.51 -6.33
C PRO A 9 -1.76 -13.82 -5.61
N ARG A 10 -1.80 -14.81 -4.71
CA ARG A 10 -0.67 -15.17 -3.86
C ARG A 10 0.57 -15.61 -4.65
N GLU A 11 0.37 -16.10 -5.87
CA GLU A 11 1.42 -16.49 -6.83
C GLU A 11 2.18 -15.30 -7.41
N ALA A 12 1.58 -14.11 -7.42
CA ALA A 12 2.21 -12.87 -7.89
C ALA A 12 2.89 -12.08 -6.74
N LEU A 13 2.71 -12.51 -5.49
CA LEU A 13 3.33 -11.85 -4.35
C LEU A 13 4.81 -12.23 -4.24
N PRO A 14 5.68 -11.28 -3.87
CA PRO A 14 7.05 -11.62 -3.52
C PRO A 14 7.10 -12.56 -2.30
N PRO A 15 8.23 -13.26 -2.08
CA PRO A 15 8.38 -14.19 -0.97
C PRO A 15 8.05 -13.53 0.38
N LYS A 16 7.51 -14.31 1.32
CA LYS A 16 7.14 -13.88 2.68
C LYS A 16 5.98 -12.88 2.75
N TRP A 17 5.34 -12.52 1.64
CA TRP A 17 4.11 -11.74 1.65
C TRP A 17 2.86 -12.62 1.65
N GLY A 18 1.81 -12.17 2.34
CA GLY A 18 0.51 -12.83 2.34
C GLY A 18 -0.64 -11.85 2.58
N PRO A 19 -1.84 -12.13 2.06
CA PRO A 19 -3.02 -11.31 2.30
C PRO A 19 -3.44 -11.38 3.78
N VAL A 20 -3.85 -10.24 4.35
CA VAL A 20 -4.36 -10.12 5.73
C VAL A 20 -5.83 -9.74 5.75
N ALA A 21 -6.23 -8.83 4.86
CA ALA A 21 -7.61 -8.39 4.76
C ALA A 21 -7.94 -8.09 3.29
N CYS A 22 -9.13 -8.47 2.85
CA CYS A 22 -9.66 -8.08 1.54
C CYS A 22 -11.15 -7.81 1.64
N CYS A 23 -11.54 -6.57 1.36
CA CYS A 23 -12.91 -6.10 1.24
C CYS A 23 -12.98 -5.11 0.06
N ASP A 24 -14.19 -4.79 -0.41
CA ASP A 24 -14.43 -3.96 -1.60
C ASP A 24 -13.67 -2.62 -1.60
N GLY A 25 -13.51 -1.98 -0.44
CA GLY A 25 -12.82 -0.71 -0.27
C GLY A 25 -11.49 -0.78 0.48
N LYS A 26 -10.99 -1.97 0.83
CA LYS A 26 -9.75 -2.11 1.60
C LYS A 26 -9.09 -3.45 1.35
N PHE A 27 -7.80 -3.43 1.02
CA PHE A 27 -7.01 -4.64 0.99
C PHE A 27 -5.66 -4.43 1.64
N ALA A 28 -5.20 -5.45 2.36
CA ALA A 28 -3.97 -5.40 3.14
C ALA A 28 -3.16 -6.69 2.96
N TYR A 29 -1.85 -6.53 2.90
CA TYR A 29 -0.88 -7.60 2.80
C TYR A 29 0.17 -7.43 3.88
N ARG A 30 0.68 -8.53 4.41
CA ARG A 30 1.71 -8.52 5.44
C ARG A 30 2.92 -9.32 5.01
N HIS A 31 4.07 -8.76 5.29
CA HIS A 31 5.35 -9.41 5.23
C HIS A 31 5.60 -10.17 6.54
N SER A 32 6.07 -11.41 6.46
CA SER A 32 6.26 -12.26 7.64
C SER A 32 7.43 -11.82 8.52
N GLN A 33 8.52 -11.32 7.92
CA GLN A 33 9.72 -10.92 8.68
C GLN A 33 10.62 -9.98 7.86
N PRO A 34 10.70 -8.68 8.20
CA PRO A 34 10.05 -8.01 9.34
C PRO A 34 8.51 -7.91 9.19
N PRO A 35 7.75 -7.83 10.30
CA PRO A 35 6.29 -7.72 10.28
C PRO A 35 5.85 -6.33 9.82
N ILE A 36 5.80 -6.15 8.50
CA ILE A 36 5.31 -4.94 7.84
C ILE A 36 3.97 -5.26 7.19
N GLU A 37 2.97 -4.40 7.41
CA GLU A 37 1.67 -4.45 6.75
C GLU A 37 1.59 -3.32 5.73
N LEU A 38 1.19 -3.64 4.50
CA LEU A 38 0.85 -2.70 3.44
C LEU A 38 -0.67 -2.69 3.25
N ILE A 39 -1.27 -1.51 3.22
CA ILE A 39 -2.71 -1.32 3.24
C ILE A 39 -3.09 -0.32 2.15
N ALA A 40 -4.03 -0.71 1.29
CA ALA A 40 -4.73 0.20 0.41
C ALA A 40 -6.16 0.39 0.93
N ASP A 41 -6.58 1.64 1.10
CA ASP A 41 -7.87 1.98 1.70
C ASP A 41 -8.58 3.09 0.92
N ARG A 42 -9.77 2.78 0.40
CA ARG A 42 -10.65 3.71 -0.34
C ARG A 42 -11.45 4.63 0.59
N SER A 43 -11.53 4.30 1.87
CA SER A 43 -12.36 5.03 2.86
C SER A 43 -11.66 6.24 3.48
N ALA A 44 -10.38 6.45 3.17
CA ALA A 44 -9.59 7.59 3.63
C ALA A 44 -10.15 8.95 3.17
N ASP A 45 -10.92 8.98 2.07
CA ASP A 45 -11.58 10.20 1.57
C ASP A 45 -13.10 10.13 1.79
N ARG A 46 -13.54 10.62 2.95
CA ARG A 46 -14.90 11.16 3.05
C ARG A 46 -14.88 12.54 2.37
N SER A 47 -15.11 12.52 1.07
CA SER A 47 -15.62 13.65 0.29
C SER A 47 -14.81 14.94 0.40
N HIS A 48 -13.88 15.17 -0.54
CA HIS A 48 -13.43 16.53 -0.84
C HIS A 48 -14.64 17.42 -1.20
N PRO A 49 -15.00 18.44 -0.39
CA PRO A 49 -16.25 19.20 -0.57
C PRO A 49 -16.24 20.16 -1.78
N GLY A 50 -15.17 20.17 -2.58
CA GLY A 50 -14.99 21.15 -3.66
C GLY A 50 -14.95 20.60 -5.08
N LEU A 51 -14.72 19.30 -5.30
CA LEU A 51 -14.39 18.77 -6.63
C LEU A 51 -15.16 17.53 -7.08
N GLY A 52 -15.96 16.88 -6.24
CA GLY A 52 -16.81 15.76 -6.68
C GLY A 52 -16.09 14.51 -7.20
N LEU A 53 -14.75 14.49 -7.18
CA LEU A 53 -13.94 13.31 -7.50
C LEU A 53 -14.11 12.31 -6.37
N SER A 54 -14.95 11.30 -6.61
CA SER A 54 -15.69 10.67 -5.53
C SER A 54 -14.90 9.65 -4.72
N HIS A 55 -13.73 9.15 -5.17
CA HIS A 55 -13.01 8.11 -4.42
C HIS A 55 -11.51 8.09 -4.77
N CYS A 56 -10.64 8.30 -3.78
CA CYS A 56 -9.22 7.97 -3.89
C CYS A 56 -8.87 6.80 -2.96
N TRP A 57 -7.78 6.11 -3.29
CA TRP A 57 -7.19 5.04 -2.50
C TRP A 57 -5.94 5.59 -1.84
N GLU A 58 -5.87 5.50 -0.52
CA GLU A 58 -4.67 5.82 0.24
C GLU A 58 -3.86 4.55 0.47
N LEU A 59 -2.61 4.56 0.04
CA LEU A 59 -1.62 3.53 0.30
C LEU A 59 -0.87 3.88 1.57
N ARG A 60 -0.79 2.92 2.49
CA ARG A 60 -0.15 3.07 3.80
C ARG A 60 0.72 1.87 4.10
N TYR A 61 1.79 2.09 4.85
CA TYR A 61 2.46 1.00 5.56
C TYR A 61 2.21 1.11 7.05
N ARG A 62 2.33 -0.04 7.72
CA ARG A 62 2.33 -0.16 9.16
C ARG A 62 3.41 -1.14 9.57
N TYR A 63 4.19 -0.78 10.58
CA TYR A 63 5.15 -1.70 11.20
C TYR A 63 5.24 -1.40 12.69
N SER A 64 5.76 -2.37 13.45
CA SER A 64 5.98 -2.20 14.89
C SER A 64 7.45 -1.93 15.17
N LEU A 65 7.74 -0.87 15.91
CA LEU A 65 9.05 -0.53 16.44
C LEU A 65 9.00 -0.61 17.97
N GLY A 66 9.45 -1.73 18.53
CA GLY A 66 9.27 -2.05 19.94
C GLY A 66 7.78 -2.13 20.29
N ASP A 67 7.33 -1.31 21.24
CA ASP A 67 5.93 -1.23 21.68
C ASP A 67 5.06 -0.28 20.82
N ARG A 68 5.68 0.45 19.87
CA ARG A 68 4.98 1.44 19.04
C ARG A 68 4.60 0.87 17.69
N ALA A 69 3.33 1.04 17.32
CA ALA A 69 2.91 0.85 15.93
C ALA A 69 3.08 2.17 15.16
N ILE A 70 3.93 2.15 14.15
CA ILE A 70 4.08 3.26 13.20
C ILE A 70 3.16 2.98 12.02
N VAL A 71 2.41 4.00 11.62
CA VAL A 71 1.53 3.96 10.44
C VAL A 71 1.81 5.22 9.65
N GLU A 72 2.18 5.09 8.39
CA GLU A 72 2.42 6.25 7.53
C GLU A 72 1.82 6.06 6.14
N SER A 73 1.49 7.19 5.52
CA SER A 73 0.96 7.26 4.17
C SER A 73 2.10 7.22 3.17
N ILE A 74 2.00 6.30 2.22
CA ILE A 74 2.93 6.16 1.10
C ILE A 74 2.53 7.11 -0.04
N GLY A 75 1.23 7.21 -0.29
CA GLY A 75 0.68 8.05 -1.36
C GLY A 75 -0.81 7.82 -1.57
N ARG A 76 -1.40 8.58 -2.50
CA ARG A 76 -2.81 8.48 -2.89
C ARG A 76 -2.91 8.24 -4.39
N VAL A 77 -3.86 7.40 -4.78
CA VAL A 77 -4.12 7.07 -6.18
C VAL A 77 -5.63 7.07 -6.45
N SER A 78 -6.03 7.41 -7.67
CA SER A 78 -7.44 7.59 -8.04
C SER A 78 -8.16 6.26 -8.33
N THR A 79 -7.43 5.19 -8.66
CA THR A 79 -8.02 3.92 -9.11
C THR A 79 -7.61 2.72 -8.26
N ARG A 80 -8.49 1.70 -8.21
CA ARG A 80 -8.19 0.42 -7.54
C ARG A 80 -6.99 -0.27 -8.18
N ARG A 81 -6.85 -0.18 -9.51
CA ARG A 81 -5.72 -0.76 -10.25
C ARG A 81 -4.41 -0.11 -9.84
N ALA A 82 -4.34 1.23 -9.86
CA ALA A 82 -3.17 1.95 -9.39
C ALA A 82 -2.83 1.62 -7.92
N ALA A 83 -3.83 1.38 -7.08
CA ALA A 83 -3.60 0.96 -5.70
C ALA A 83 -3.01 -0.46 -5.60
N VAL A 84 -3.45 -1.37 -6.47
CA VAL A 84 -2.91 -2.73 -6.58
C VAL A 84 -1.47 -2.71 -7.09
N ASP A 85 -1.22 -2.03 -8.20
CA ASP A 85 0.12 -1.87 -8.79
C ASP A 85 1.07 -1.19 -7.80
N GLY A 86 0.63 -0.11 -7.15
CA GLY A 86 1.42 0.61 -6.14
C GLY A 86 1.76 -0.25 -4.93
N LEU A 87 0.80 -1.05 -4.42
CA LEU A 87 1.11 -2.00 -3.33
C LEU A 87 2.08 -3.08 -3.78
N LEU A 88 1.91 -3.65 -4.97
CA LEU A 88 2.81 -4.68 -5.48
C LEU A 88 4.24 -4.14 -5.63
N GLU A 89 4.39 -2.94 -6.20
CA GLU A 89 5.68 -2.26 -6.31
C GLU A 89 6.30 -2.02 -4.92
N CYS A 90 5.52 -1.57 -3.94
CA CYS A 90 5.99 -1.43 -2.56
C CYS A 90 6.47 -2.77 -1.99
N MET A 91 5.73 -3.86 -2.21
CA MET A 91 6.13 -5.19 -1.76
C MET A 91 7.45 -5.64 -2.36
N HIS A 92 7.67 -5.38 -3.66
CA HIS A 92 8.94 -5.67 -4.34
C HIS A 92 10.08 -4.83 -3.77
N ARG A 93 9.91 -3.52 -3.64
CA ARG A 93 10.96 -2.63 -3.07
C ARG A 93 11.32 -3.01 -1.64
N ILE A 94 10.31 -3.31 -0.81
CA ILE A 94 10.54 -3.82 0.54
C ILE A 94 11.25 -5.16 0.47
N HIS A 95 10.84 -6.10 -0.38
CA HIS A 95 11.48 -7.40 -0.51
C HIS A 95 12.97 -7.30 -0.91
N GLU A 96 13.30 -6.47 -1.91
CA GLU A 96 14.68 -6.24 -2.34
C GLU A 96 15.52 -5.55 -1.25
N SER A 97 14.90 -4.65 -0.50
CA SER A 97 15.58 -3.93 0.58
C SER A 97 15.69 -4.76 1.87
N VAL A 98 14.75 -5.68 2.14
CA VAL A 98 14.71 -6.55 3.34
C VAL A 98 15.56 -7.81 3.24
N ASP A 99 16.21 -8.06 2.11
CA ASP A 99 17.25 -9.10 2.01
C ASP A 99 18.51 -8.72 2.81
N GLN A 100 18.67 -7.45 3.21
CA GLN A 100 19.83 -6.92 3.97
C GLN A 100 19.63 -6.09 5.27
N PRO A 101 18.46 -5.77 5.85
CA PRO A 101 18.39 -4.91 7.02
C PRO A 101 18.26 -5.75 8.27
N ALA A 102 19.37 -5.83 9.01
CA ALA A 102 19.37 -6.24 10.40
C ALA A 102 18.86 -5.12 11.33
N ASP A 103 18.71 -3.89 10.82
CA ASP A 103 18.51 -2.69 11.62
C ASP A 103 17.16 -1.98 11.34
N PRO A 104 16.36 -1.67 12.38
CA PRO A 104 15.08 -0.96 12.23
C PRO A 104 15.23 0.46 11.66
N ILE A 105 16.38 1.12 11.85
CA ILE A 105 16.64 2.46 11.32
C ILE A 105 16.78 2.43 9.78
N GLU A 106 17.42 1.38 9.24
CA GLU A 106 17.53 1.19 7.79
C GLU A 106 16.17 0.85 7.17
N MET A 107 15.31 0.17 7.93
CA MET A 107 13.93 -0.08 7.53
C MET A 107 13.12 1.23 7.42
N GLU A 108 13.26 2.16 8.38
CA GLU A 108 12.63 3.49 8.27
C GLU A 108 13.12 4.26 7.05
N ALA A 109 14.43 4.30 6.81
CA ALA A 109 15.01 4.97 5.63
C ALA A 109 14.56 4.33 4.30
N THR A 110 14.38 3.01 4.29
CA THR A 110 13.85 2.26 3.14
C THR A 110 12.39 2.63 2.89
N LEU A 111 11.57 2.66 3.93
CA LEU A 111 10.15 2.99 3.83
C LEU A 111 9.93 4.46 3.43
N ASP A 112 10.77 5.38 3.92
CA ASP A 112 10.76 6.79 3.51
C ASP A 112 11.07 6.95 2.01
N ARG A 113 12.00 6.15 1.46
CA ARG A 113 12.30 6.13 0.01
C ARG A 113 11.17 5.57 -0.86
N ILE A 114 10.25 4.80 -0.28
CA ILE A 114 9.11 4.21 -1.00
C ILE A 114 7.94 5.19 -1.10
N ARG A 115 8.01 6.35 -0.42
CA ARG A 115 7.00 7.40 -0.53
C ARG A 115 6.82 7.79 -2.00
N PHE A 116 5.59 7.64 -2.48
CA PHE A 116 5.22 8.21 -3.76
C PHE A 116 5.11 9.71 -3.54
N SER A 117 5.95 10.51 -4.21
CA SER A 117 5.59 11.90 -4.49
C SER A 117 4.17 11.88 -5.03
N ASP A 118 3.30 12.79 -4.58
CA ASP A 118 1.88 12.92 -4.93
C ASP A 118 1.67 12.83 -6.45
N ALA A 119 1.69 11.61 -6.97
CA ALA A 119 1.58 11.29 -8.37
C ALA A 119 0.14 10.84 -8.49
N VAL A 120 -0.73 11.84 -8.55
CA VAL A 120 -2.05 11.66 -9.13
C VAL A 120 -1.84 11.84 -10.63
N PRO A 121 -1.62 10.77 -11.43
CA PRO A 121 -1.85 10.88 -12.85
C PRO A 121 -3.35 11.13 -13.01
N ASP A 122 -3.67 12.37 -13.41
CA ASP A 122 -4.94 12.70 -14.03
C ASP A 122 -5.04 11.80 -15.28
N ASP A 123 -6.04 10.93 -15.30
CA ASP A 123 -6.39 10.20 -16.52
C ASP A 123 -6.91 11.27 -17.48
N GLU A 124 -6.02 11.82 -18.32
CA GLU A 124 -6.39 12.75 -19.38
C GLU A 124 -7.49 12.07 -20.22
N PRO A 125 -8.72 12.61 -20.28
CA PRO A 125 -9.72 12.09 -21.18
C PRO A 125 -9.23 12.38 -22.60
N ALA A 126 -8.96 11.31 -23.37
CA ALA A 126 -8.59 11.42 -24.77
C ALA A 126 -9.65 12.21 -25.57
N PRO A 127 -9.24 13.03 -26.57
CA PRO A 127 -10.13 13.91 -27.34
C PRO A 127 -11.12 13.18 -28.26
#